data_AF-A0A6L8IC31-F1
#
_entry.id   AF-A0A6L8IC31-F1
#
_cell.length_a   1.000
_cell.length_b   1.000
_cell.length_c   1.000
_cell.angle_alpha   90.00
_cell.angle_beta   90.00
_cell.angle_gamma   90.00
#
_symmetry.space_group_name_H-M   'P 1'
#
loop_
_entity.id
_entity.type
_entity.pdbx_description
1 polymer ?
#
loop_
_entity_poly.entity_id
_entity_poly.type
_entity_poly.pdbx_seq_one_letter_code
_entity_poly.pdbx_strand_id
1 'polypeptide(L)'
;FRVPEGVPPPEPGAKVTYGQDTFNLFTSSGGPNEVWSFGQEVEEVLTRLLSVREALRPYLERAFAHHAETGDPVMAPLFYHFPDQPALFGEGRAYMLGAALLVAPVLEPGATCLSVALPEGPRWHHVWSGDVFEGGSTAEVACPLGECPVFAREDRLDDIEAAFGALNASRRQSRKFN
;
A
#
# COMPACT_ATOMS: atom_id res chain seq x y z
N PHE A 1 18.24 -20.03 -13.36
CA PHE A 1 19.32 -19.04 -13.43
C PHE A 1 19.93 -18.94 -12.04
N ARG A 2 21.13 -19.48 -11.87
CA ARG A 2 21.76 -19.67 -10.55
C ARG A 2 22.95 -18.72 -10.50
N VAL A 3 22.98 -17.82 -9.50
CA VAL A 3 24.25 -17.23 -9.07
C VAL A 3 25.16 -18.41 -8.78
N PRO A 4 26.35 -18.54 -9.41
CA PRO A 4 27.28 -19.59 -9.03
C PRO A 4 27.47 -19.52 -7.52
N GLU A 5 27.08 -20.58 -6.81
CA GLU A 5 27.22 -20.62 -5.36
C GLU A 5 28.69 -20.34 -5.00
N GLY A 6 28.90 -19.41 -4.06
CA GLY A 6 30.23 -19.12 -3.53
C GLY A 6 30.97 -17.94 -4.16
N VAL A 7 30.33 -17.09 -4.97
CA VAL A 7 30.95 -15.82 -5.42
C VAL A 7 30.57 -14.68 -4.46
N PRO A 8 31.49 -14.18 -3.62
CA PRO A 8 31.21 -13.08 -2.70
C PRO A 8 31.07 -11.75 -3.46
N PRO A 9 30.29 -10.78 -2.93
CA PRO A 9 30.27 -9.42 -3.47
C PRO A 9 31.66 -8.78 -3.38
N PRO A 10 32.01 -7.84 -4.28
CA PRO A 10 33.30 -7.16 -4.19
C PRO A 10 33.37 -6.27 -2.94
N GLU A 11 34.59 -6.09 -2.44
CA GLU A 11 34.82 -5.26 -1.26
C GLU A 11 34.52 -3.77 -1.52
N PRO A 12 34.02 -3.02 -0.52
CA PRO A 12 33.75 -1.60 -0.66
C PRO A 12 34.99 -0.81 -1.14
N GLY A 13 34.88 -0.17 -2.31
CA GLY A 13 35.97 0.62 -2.91
C GLY A 13 36.83 -0.10 -3.94
N ALA A 14 36.57 -1.38 -4.22
CA ALA A 14 37.22 -2.09 -5.32
C ALA A 14 36.82 -1.51 -6.70
N LYS A 15 37.78 -1.41 -7.63
CA LYS A 15 37.49 -1.04 -9.02
C LYS A 15 36.70 -2.17 -9.69
N VAL A 16 35.43 -1.90 -9.98
CA VAL A 16 34.56 -2.82 -10.72
C VAL A 16 34.83 -2.67 -12.22
N THR A 17 35.25 -3.75 -12.89
CA THR A 17 35.54 -3.72 -14.33
C THR A 17 34.28 -4.10 -15.12
N TYR A 18 33.90 -3.28 -16.12
CA TYR A 18 32.72 -3.53 -16.94
C TYR A 18 32.88 -4.83 -17.74
N GLY A 19 32.00 -5.81 -17.51
CA GLY A 19 31.96 -7.10 -18.19
C GLY A 19 32.36 -8.30 -17.33
N GLN A 20 33.41 -8.18 -16.49
CA GLN A 20 33.83 -9.26 -15.58
C GLN A 20 33.15 -9.18 -14.21
N ASP A 21 33.00 -7.97 -13.67
CA ASP A 21 32.46 -7.75 -12.32
C ASP A 21 31.05 -7.13 -12.36
N THR A 22 30.73 -6.32 -13.38
CA THR A 22 29.43 -5.62 -13.47
C THR A 22 28.27 -6.49 -13.90
N PHE A 23 28.52 -7.63 -14.56
CA PHE A 23 27.46 -8.52 -15.06
C PHE A 23 26.82 -9.36 -13.93
N ASN A 24 27.25 -9.20 -12.68
CA ASN A 24 26.58 -9.79 -11.51
C ASN A 24 26.00 -8.72 -10.55
N LEU A 25 26.46 -7.46 -10.64
CA LEU A 25 26.02 -6.37 -9.75
C LEU A 25 24.81 -5.59 -10.28
N PHE A 26 24.61 -5.53 -11.61
CA PHE A 26 23.53 -4.74 -12.23
C PHE A 26 22.47 -5.58 -12.97
N THR A 27 22.57 -6.90 -12.91
CA THR A 27 21.72 -7.85 -13.65
C THR A 27 21.18 -8.93 -12.72
N SER A 28 20.63 -8.48 -11.57
CA SER A 28 19.63 -9.24 -10.80
C SER A 28 18.25 -9.27 -11.49
N SER A 29 18.17 -8.98 -12.80
CA SER A 29 16.94 -9.12 -13.58
C SER A 29 16.81 -10.57 -14.03
N GLY A 30 15.97 -11.36 -13.33
CA GLY A 30 15.67 -12.74 -13.71
C GLY A 30 15.58 -13.76 -12.58
N GLY A 31 15.59 -13.32 -11.32
CA GLY A 31 15.13 -14.16 -10.20
C GLY A 31 13.64 -14.51 -10.34
N PRO A 32 13.19 -15.61 -9.71
CA PRO A 32 11.77 -15.96 -9.73
C PRO A 32 10.96 -14.84 -9.02
N ASN A 33 9.99 -14.26 -9.74
CA ASN A 33 9.20 -13.09 -9.32
C ASN A 33 7.70 -13.41 -9.25
N GLU A 34 7.35 -14.68 -9.40
CA GLU A 34 5.99 -15.18 -9.26
C GLU A 34 5.57 -15.17 -7.79
N VAL A 35 4.26 -15.16 -7.54
CA VAL A 35 3.70 -15.01 -6.19
C VAL A 35 4.15 -16.14 -5.24
N TRP A 36 4.35 -17.35 -5.76
CA TRP A 36 4.81 -18.54 -5.03
C TRP A 36 6.33 -18.58 -4.78
N SER A 37 7.09 -17.62 -5.32
CA SER A 37 8.56 -17.66 -5.29
C SER A 37 9.16 -17.17 -3.97
N PHE A 38 8.34 -16.66 -3.05
CA PHE A 38 8.74 -16.02 -1.78
C PHE A 38 8.38 -16.83 -0.53
N GLY A 39 7.92 -18.07 -0.70
CA GLY A 39 7.45 -18.94 0.38
C GLY A 39 5.96 -18.80 0.67
N GLN A 40 5.39 -19.81 1.34
CA GLN A 40 3.94 -19.98 1.49
C GLN A 40 3.27 -18.79 2.20
N GLU A 41 3.87 -18.27 3.27
CA GLU A 41 3.31 -17.12 4.02
C GLU A 41 3.16 -15.88 3.12
N VAL A 42 4.18 -15.59 2.30
CA VAL A 42 4.17 -14.45 1.40
C VAL A 42 3.22 -14.68 0.23
N GLU A 43 3.15 -15.91 -0.30
CA GLU A 43 2.22 -16.30 -1.35
C GLU A 43 0.76 -16.05 -0.95
N GLU A 44 0.38 -16.46 0.28
CA GLU A 44 -0.96 -16.25 0.83
C GLU A 44 -1.29 -14.76 0.97
N VAL A 45 -0.35 -13.96 1.48
CA VAL A 45 -0.49 -12.51 1.62
C VAL A 45 -0.67 -11.83 0.26
N LEU A 46 0.18 -12.14 -0.70
CA LEU A 46 0.14 -11.55 -2.04
C LEU A 46 -1.14 -11.94 -2.79
N THR A 47 -1.58 -13.20 -2.69
CA THR A 47 -2.83 -13.67 -3.31
C THR A 47 -4.05 -12.93 -2.72
N ARG A 48 -4.05 -12.70 -1.41
CA ARG A 48 -5.08 -11.88 -0.75
C ARG A 48 -5.07 -10.45 -1.29
N LEU A 49 -3.90 -9.80 -1.36
CA LEU A 49 -3.77 -8.43 -1.87
C LEU A 49 -4.14 -8.28 -3.35
N LEU A 50 -3.83 -9.27 -4.18
CA LEU A 50 -4.29 -9.32 -5.57
C LEU A 50 -5.82 -9.37 -5.65
N SER A 51 -6.46 -10.16 -4.79
CA SER A 51 -7.92 -10.22 -4.70
C SER A 51 -8.52 -8.87 -4.30
N VAL A 52 -7.88 -8.13 -3.36
CA VAL A 52 -8.29 -6.76 -2.99
C VAL A 52 -8.18 -5.82 -4.19
N ARG A 53 -7.06 -5.86 -4.91
CA ARG A 53 -6.84 -5.02 -6.08
C ARG A 53 -7.88 -5.28 -7.18
N GLU A 54 -8.22 -6.54 -7.41
CA GLU A 54 -9.27 -6.90 -8.36
C GLU A 54 -10.65 -6.40 -7.90
N ALA A 55 -10.96 -6.50 -6.61
CA ALA A 55 -12.21 -5.99 -6.08
C ALA A 55 -12.29 -4.44 -6.11
N LEU A 56 -11.14 -3.75 -6.10
CA LEU A 56 -11.04 -2.30 -6.30
C LEU A 56 -11.18 -1.85 -7.77
N ARG A 57 -11.19 -2.77 -8.74
CA ARG A 57 -11.24 -2.45 -10.16
C ARG A 57 -12.36 -1.45 -10.54
N PRO A 58 -13.63 -1.62 -10.11
CA PRO A 58 -14.69 -0.67 -10.47
C PRO A 58 -14.44 0.74 -9.93
N TYR A 59 -13.83 0.85 -8.75
CA TYR A 59 -13.46 2.14 -8.15
C TYR A 59 -12.33 2.81 -8.95
N LEU A 60 -11.30 2.04 -9.27
CA LEU A 60 -10.17 2.54 -10.06
C LEU A 60 -10.60 2.99 -11.45
N GLU A 61 -11.50 2.25 -12.12
CA GLU A 61 -12.06 2.65 -13.42
C GLU A 61 -12.75 4.02 -13.36
N ARG A 62 -13.54 4.29 -12.31
CA ARG A 62 -14.15 5.61 -12.09
C ARG A 62 -13.09 6.70 -11.82
N ALA A 63 -12.07 6.39 -11.03
CA ALA A 63 -10.98 7.32 -10.76
C ALA A 63 -10.18 7.68 -12.03
N PHE A 64 -9.92 6.69 -12.90
CA PHE A 64 -9.26 6.90 -14.18
C PHE A 64 -10.14 7.68 -15.17
N ALA A 65 -11.45 7.44 -15.18
CA ALA A 65 -12.38 8.22 -15.99
C ALA A 65 -12.38 9.69 -15.56
N HIS A 66 -12.47 9.96 -14.25
CA HIS A 66 -12.37 11.31 -13.69
C HIS A 66 -11.06 12.00 -14.07
N HIS A 67 -9.94 11.28 -13.98
CA HIS A 67 -8.63 11.80 -14.41
C HIS A 67 -8.61 12.18 -15.88
N ALA A 68 -9.17 11.33 -16.76
CA ALA A 68 -9.22 11.59 -18.19
C ALA A 68 -10.03 12.85 -18.55
N GLU A 69 -11.06 13.17 -17.75
CA GLU A 69 -11.93 14.33 -17.96
C GLU A 69 -11.36 15.63 -17.38
N THR A 70 -10.74 15.57 -16.20
CA THR A 70 -10.35 16.77 -15.42
C THR A 70 -8.84 17.05 -15.42
N GLY A 71 -8.03 16.01 -15.63
CA GLY A 71 -6.59 16.04 -15.40
C GLY A 71 -6.17 15.77 -13.95
N ASP A 72 -7.12 15.59 -13.01
CA ASP A 72 -6.80 15.35 -11.60
C ASP A 72 -6.08 14.00 -11.42
N PRO A 73 -4.96 13.95 -10.68
CA PRO A 73 -4.19 12.72 -10.51
C PRO A 73 -4.98 11.65 -9.74
N VAL A 74 -4.90 10.40 -10.20
CA VAL A 74 -5.52 9.25 -9.52
C VAL A 74 -4.83 8.94 -8.19
N MET A 75 -3.52 9.16 -8.10
CA MET A 75 -2.76 9.09 -6.86
C MET A 75 -2.19 10.47 -6.57
N ALA A 76 -2.59 11.06 -5.45
CA ALA A 76 -2.29 12.45 -5.14
C ALA A 76 -1.76 12.60 -3.70
N PRO A 77 -0.79 13.49 -3.45
CA PRO A 77 -0.40 13.82 -2.09
C PRO A 77 -1.57 14.47 -1.32
N LEU A 78 -1.57 14.39 0.00
CA LEU A 78 -2.71 14.86 0.81
C LEU A 78 -3.02 16.35 0.59
N PHE A 79 -1.99 17.21 0.53
CA PHE A 79 -2.17 18.65 0.31
C PHE A 79 -2.92 18.98 -0.99
N TYR A 80 -2.91 18.09 -1.98
CA TYR A 80 -3.62 18.30 -3.24
C TYR A 80 -5.15 18.32 -3.04
N HIS A 81 -5.66 17.41 -2.21
CA HIS A 81 -7.09 17.35 -1.88
C HIS A 81 -7.47 18.25 -0.70
N PHE A 82 -6.50 18.61 0.14
CA PHE A 82 -6.72 19.37 1.38
C PHE A 82 -5.79 20.61 1.42
N PRO A 83 -5.95 21.56 0.47
CA PRO A 83 -5.05 22.72 0.37
C PRO A 83 -5.17 23.68 1.57
N ASP A 84 -6.32 23.69 2.24
CA ASP A 84 -6.58 24.55 3.41
C ASP A 84 -5.99 24.00 4.72
N GLN A 85 -5.27 22.87 4.66
CA GLN A 85 -4.68 22.21 5.82
C GLN A 85 -3.13 22.21 5.72
N PRO A 86 -2.44 23.29 6.13
CA PRO A 86 -0.98 23.42 6.02
C PRO A 86 -0.20 22.30 6.72
N ALA A 87 -0.77 21.67 7.75
CA ALA A 87 -0.15 20.55 8.45
C ALA A 87 0.14 19.35 7.52
N LEU A 88 -0.62 19.20 6.43
CA LEU A 88 -0.48 18.10 5.47
C LEU A 88 0.54 18.37 4.36
N PHE A 89 1.12 19.57 4.30
CA PHE A 89 2.03 19.94 3.21
C PHE A 89 3.38 19.22 3.31
N GLY A 90 3.79 18.85 4.53
CA GLY A 90 5.00 18.07 4.79
C GLY A 90 4.76 16.55 4.80
N GLU A 91 3.52 16.09 4.65
CA GLU A 91 3.21 14.66 4.71
C GLU A 91 3.56 13.98 3.38
N GLY A 92 4.66 13.22 3.39
CA GLY A 92 5.18 12.49 2.24
C GLY A 92 4.98 10.97 2.31
N ARG A 93 4.46 10.45 3.42
CA ARG A 93 4.31 9.01 3.66
C ARG A 93 2.90 8.52 3.34
N ALA A 94 1.92 9.41 3.23
CA ALA A 94 0.54 9.09 2.90
C ALA A 94 0.08 9.81 1.64
N TYR A 95 -0.84 9.17 0.90
CA TYR A 95 -1.42 9.73 -0.31
C TYR A 95 -2.89 9.33 -0.43
N MET A 96 -3.64 10.12 -1.21
CA MET A 96 -4.99 9.78 -1.63
C MET A 96 -4.93 8.93 -2.89
N LEU A 97 -5.65 7.81 -2.89
CA LEU A 97 -5.95 7.00 -4.07
C LEU A 97 -7.39 7.30 -4.49
N GLY A 98 -7.54 8.12 -5.52
CA GLY A 98 -8.79 8.74 -5.91
C GLY A 98 -9.35 9.60 -4.77
N ALA A 99 -10.66 9.82 -4.78
CA ALA A 99 -11.29 10.71 -3.81
C ALA A 99 -11.67 10.04 -2.48
N ALA A 100 -11.64 8.70 -2.38
CA ALA A 100 -12.21 7.94 -1.27
C ALA A 100 -11.19 7.29 -0.31
N LEU A 101 -9.97 6.98 -0.76
CA LEU A 101 -9.00 6.19 0.00
C LEU A 101 -7.76 6.99 0.35
N LEU A 102 -7.34 6.96 1.61
CA LEU A 102 -6.02 7.39 2.07
C LEU A 102 -5.17 6.15 2.33
N VAL A 103 -3.97 6.10 1.76
CA VAL A 103 -3.05 4.96 1.87
C VAL A 103 -1.74 5.46 2.45
N ALA A 104 -1.25 4.80 3.51
CA ALA A 104 0.05 5.07 4.09
C ALA A 104 0.91 3.79 4.04
N PRO A 105 1.74 3.60 3.00
CA PRO A 105 2.61 2.43 2.89
C PRO A 105 3.63 2.33 4.03
N VAL A 106 3.97 1.09 4.40
CA VAL A 106 5.07 0.79 5.32
C VAL A 106 6.37 0.79 4.53
N LEU A 107 7.27 1.74 4.80
CA LEU A 107 8.50 1.94 4.03
C LEU A 107 9.75 1.45 4.77
N GLU A 108 9.66 1.32 6.10
CA GLU A 108 10.75 0.93 6.97
C GLU A 108 10.72 -0.58 7.26
N PRO A 109 11.84 -1.30 7.05
CA PRO A 109 11.94 -2.71 7.40
C PRO A 109 11.67 -2.95 8.90
N GLY A 110 10.81 -3.92 9.20
CA GLY A 110 10.49 -4.30 10.58
C GLY A 110 9.52 -3.37 11.30
N ALA A 111 9.00 -2.33 10.65
CA ALA A 111 7.94 -1.51 11.22
C ALA A 111 6.65 -2.33 11.39
N THR A 112 6.08 -2.31 12.59
CA THR A 112 4.88 -3.08 12.98
C THR A 112 3.71 -2.19 13.40
N CYS A 113 3.94 -0.88 13.51
CA CYS A 113 2.93 0.14 13.73
C CYS A 113 3.29 1.40 12.95
N LEU A 114 2.27 2.19 12.60
CA LEU A 114 2.44 3.50 11.98
C LEU A 114 1.47 4.51 12.60
N SER A 115 1.96 5.74 12.72
CA SER A 115 1.20 6.93 13.04
C SER A 115 0.82 7.62 11.74
N VAL A 116 -0.47 7.82 11.48
CA VAL A 116 -0.98 8.41 10.23
C VAL A 116 -1.83 9.63 10.55
N ALA A 117 -1.44 10.79 10.03
CA ALA A 117 -2.24 12.01 10.13
C ALA A 117 -3.45 11.91 9.19
N LEU A 118 -4.64 12.02 9.75
CA LEU A 118 -5.89 11.98 8.99
C LEU A 118 -6.36 13.41 8.71
N PRO A 119 -6.67 13.76 7.45
CA PRO A 119 -7.18 15.08 7.11
C PRO A 119 -8.45 15.44 7.89
N GLU A 120 -8.61 16.72 8.21
CA GLU A 120 -9.83 17.27 8.80
C GLU A 120 -11.02 17.09 7.85
N GLY A 121 -12.22 16.95 8.42
CA GLY A 121 -13.47 16.79 7.68
C GLY A 121 -14.21 15.50 8.10
N PRO A 122 -14.54 14.60 7.16
CA PRO A 122 -15.28 13.39 7.46
C PRO A 122 -14.47 12.43 8.34
N ARG A 123 -15.17 11.48 8.97
CA ARG A 123 -14.52 10.37 9.68
C ARG A 123 -13.85 9.42 8.69
N TRP A 124 -12.85 8.71 9.18
CA TRP A 124 -12.03 7.79 8.42
C TRP A 124 -12.16 6.38 8.98
N HIS A 125 -12.50 5.44 8.12
CA HIS A 125 -12.68 4.03 8.46
C HIS A 125 -11.42 3.26 8.10
N HIS A 126 -10.73 2.71 9.08
CA HIS A 126 -9.58 1.85 8.82
C HIS A 126 -10.07 0.53 8.20
N VAL A 127 -9.66 0.26 6.96
CA VAL A 127 -10.32 -0.77 6.14
C VAL A 127 -10.08 -2.19 6.63
N TRP A 128 -9.00 -2.42 7.39
CA TRP A 128 -8.65 -3.74 7.91
C TRP A 128 -9.35 -4.02 9.24
N SER A 129 -9.19 -3.14 10.24
CA SER A 129 -9.76 -3.34 11.58
C SER A 129 -11.25 -2.98 11.66
N GLY A 130 -11.72 -2.09 10.77
CA GLY A 130 -13.06 -1.50 10.83
C GLY A 130 -13.20 -0.39 11.88
N ASP A 131 -12.10 0.02 12.51
CA ASP A 131 -12.11 1.12 13.48
C ASP A 131 -12.36 2.45 12.77
N VAL A 132 -13.05 3.35 13.46
CA VAL A 132 -13.42 4.66 12.93
C VAL A 132 -12.64 5.73 13.68
N PHE A 133 -12.03 6.64 12.93
CA PHE A 133 -11.22 7.73 13.42
C PHE A 133 -11.84 9.06 13.01
N GLU A 134 -11.74 10.06 13.90
CA GLU A 134 -12.20 11.41 13.60
C GLU A 134 -11.25 12.10 12.60
N GLY A 135 -11.80 12.92 11.70
CA GLY A 135 -10.99 13.75 10.82
C GLY A 135 -10.13 14.73 11.62
N GLY A 136 -8.90 14.97 11.19
CA GLY A 136 -7.94 15.83 11.90
C GLY A 136 -7.21 15.14 13.06
N SER A 137 -7.51 13.87 13.32
CA SER A 137 -6.80 13.08 14.32
C SER A 137 -5.56 12.38 13.74
N THR A 138 -4.71 11.87 14.63
CA THR A 138 -3.60 10.99 14.27
C THR A 138 -3.97 9.56 14.67
N ALA A 139 -4.02 8.66 13.69
CA ALA A 139 -4.33 7.26 13.90
C ALA A 139 -3.06 6.44 14.13
N GLU A 140 -2.96 5.81 15.30
CA GLU A 140 -1.94 4.80 15.61
C GLU A 140 -2.50 3.42 15.25
N VAL A 141 -1.94 2.79 14.22
CA VAL A 141 -2.45 1.51 13.69
C VAL A 141 -1.36 0.45 13.61
N ALA A 142 -1.76 -0.80 13.85
CA ALA A 142 -0.90 -1.96 13.65
C ALA A 142 -0.76 -2.27 12.16
N CYS A 143 0.44 -2.64 11.75
CA CYS A 143 0.83 -2.90 10.36
C CYS A 143 1.38 -4.33 10.23
N PRO A 144 0.57 -5.39 10.43
CA PRO A 144 1.03 -6.74 10.18
C PRO A 144 1.34 -6.95 8.69
N LEU A 145 2.09 -8.01 8.38
CA LEU A 145 2.51 -8.29 7.01
C LEU A 145 1.29 -8.36 6.07
N GLY A 146 1.30 -7.51 5.03
CA GLY A 146 0.22 -7.44 4.05
C GLY A 146 -1.01 -6.62 4.46
N GLU A 147 -1.00 -5.92 5.58
CA GLU A 147 -2.04 -4.94 5.95
C GLU A 147 -1.37 -3.57 6.14
N CYS A 148 -1.02 -2.89 5.05
CA CYS A 148 -0.57 -1.50 5.15
C CYS A 148 -1.76 -0.60 5.55
N PRO A 149 -1.56 0.46 6.33
CA PRO A 149 -2.64 1.36 6.71
C PRO A 149 -3.38 1.93 5.50
N VAL A 150 -4.68 1.65 5.46
CA VAL A 150 -5.60 2.19 4.45
C VAL A 150 -6.87 2.65 5.16
N PHE A 151 -7.28 3.87 4.85
CA PHE A 151 -8.43 4.52 5.45
C PHE A 151 -9.41 4.93 4.35
N ALA A 152 -10.67 4.56 4.51
CA ALA A 152 -11.75 4.98 3.65
C ALA A 152 -12.49 6.17 4.26
N ARG A 153 -12.78 7.18 3.46
CA ARG A 153 -13.58 8.31 3.92
C ARG A 153 -15.03 7.89 4.12
N GLU A 154 -15.61 8.29 5.24
CA GLU A 154 -16.99 7.94 5.59
C GLU A 154 -18.01 8.42 4.56
N ASP A 155 -17.81 9.62 3.99
CA ASP A 155 -18.67 10.21 2.97
C ASP A 155 -18.57 9.53 1.59
N ARG A 156 -17.69 8.53 1.45
CA ARG A 156 -17.37 7.84 0.18
C ARG A 156 -17.30 6.32 0.33
N LEU A 157 -17.88 5.74 1.38
CA LEU A 157 -17.85 4.29 1.59
C LEU A 157 -18.55 3.51 0.47
N ASP A 158 -19.61 4.06 -0.11
CA ASP A 158 -20.33 3.43 -1.23
C ASP A 158 -19.43 3.24 -2.47
N ASP A 159 -18.41 4.07 -2.63
CA ASP A 159 -17.48 3.97 -3.76
C ASP A 159 -16.62 2.70 -3.69
N ILE A 160 -16.39 2.18 -2.49
CA ILE A 160 -15.43 1.12 -2.20
C ILE A 160 -16.08 -0.12 -1.57
N GLU A 161 -17.41 -0.14 -1.44
CA GLU A 161 -18.16 -1.21 -0.78
C GLU A 161 -17.87 -2.58 -1.39
N ALA A 162 -17.83 -2.68 -2.72
CA ALA A 162 -17.52 -3.93 -3.41
C ALA A 162 -16.11 -4.47 -3.07
N ALA A 163 -15.15 -3.58 -2.80
CA ALA A 163 -13.77 -3.95 -2.52
C ALA A 163 -13.56 -4.42 -1.08
N PHE A 164 -14.13 -3.68 -0.12
CA PHE A 164 -13.88 -3.92 1.30
C PHE A 164 -15.03 -4.62 2.03
N GLY A 165 -16.23 -4.69 1.44
CA GLY A 165 -17.35 -5.47 1.97
C GLY A 165 -17.02 -6.97 2.07
N ALA A 166 -16.35 -7.52 1.05
CA ALA A 166 -15.91 -8.92 1.05
C ALA A 166 -14.79 -9.21 2.06
N LEU A 167 -13.84 -8.28 2.24
CA LEU A 167 -12.77 -8.38 3.23
C LEU A 167 -13.31 -8.41 4.66
N ASN A 168 -14.29 -7.55 4.94
CA ASN A 168 -14.92 -7.45 6.25
C ASN A 168 -15.87 -8.61 6.57
N ALA A 169 -16.51 -9.20 5.55
CA ALA A 169 -17.38 -10.37 5.71
C ALA A 169 -16.59 -11.63 6.14
N SER A 170 -15.41 -11.86 5.57
CA SER A 170 -14.54 -12.98 5.93
C SER A 170 -14.00 -12.90 7.37
N ARG A 171 -13.74 -11.68 7.89
CA ARG A 171 -13.35 -11.47 9.30
C ARG A 171 -14.49 -11.70 10.30
N ARG A 172 -15.73 -11.34 9.95
CA ARG A 172 -16.91 -11.57 10.81
C ARG A 172 -17.24 -13.05 11.02
N GLN A 173 -16.89 -13.93 10.08
CA GLN A 173 -17.07 -15.38 10.25
C GLN A 173 -15.99 -15.98 11.15
N SER A 174 -14.73 -15.56 11.03
CA SER A 174 -13.63 -16.07 11.87
C SER A 174 -13.74 -15.67 13.34
N ARG A 175 -14.33 -14.50 13.66
CA ARG A 175 -14.59 -14.06 15.04
C ARG A 175 -15.73 -14.79 15.76
N LYS A 176 -16.59 -15.54 15.04
CA LYS A 176 -17.70 -16.30 15.64
C LYS A 176 -17.30 -17.73 16.07
N PHE A 177 -16.06 -18.13 15.82
CA PHE A 177 -15.56 -19.48 16.09
C PHE A 177 -14.46 -19.53 17.17
N ASN A 178 -14.28 -18.44 17.94
CA ASN A 178 -13.44 -18.42 19.14
C ASN A 178 -14.27 -18.07 20.38
#